data_AF-A0A7S2IS80-F1
#
_entry.id   AF-A0A7S2IS80-F1
#
_cell.length_a   1.000
_cell.length_b   1.000
_cell.length_c   1.000
_cell.angle_alpha   90.00
_cell.angle_beta   90.00
_cell.angle_gamma   90.00
#
_symmetry.space_group_name_H-M   'P 1'
#
loop_
_entity.id
_entity.type
_entity.pdbx_description
1 polymer ?
#
loop_
_entity_poly.entity_id
_entity_poly.type
_entity_poly.pdbx_seq_one_letter_code
_entity_poly.pdbx_strand_id
1 'polypeptide(L)'
;DVEAVHASLLQTPLVLRLQDQSLMKLSPILLVGTVMGTLYVSFVWFYLPAAGFGVFSVPSVVFKATFVLAACSYHQGVATDPGAIPDAWSAEPGEERPALVLADHPDFLPLERKGDGVCWRYCRKEEKFKPDR
;
A
#
# COMPACT_ATOMS: atom_id res chain seq x y z
N ASP A 1 -8.65 -14.35 -27.48
CA ASP A 1 -7.22 -13.96 -27.47
C ASP A 1 -6.69 -14.05 -26.03
N VAL A 2 -6.34 -15.27 -25.58
CA VAL A 2 -6.00 -15.55 -24.17
C VAL A 2 -4.60 -15.03 -23.82
N GLU A 3 -3.68 -15.09 -24.78
CA GLU A 3 -2.31 -14.62 -24.62
C GLU A 3 -2.24 -13.10 -24.40
N ALA A 4 -3.06 -12.34 -25.12
CA ALA A 4 -3.18 -10.90 -24.95
C ALA A 4 -3.64 -10.52 -23.53
N VAL A 5 -4.62 -11.25 -22.99
CA VAL A 5 -5.11 -11.04 -21.61
C VAL A 5 -4.04 -11.40 -20.59
N HIS A 6 -3.36 -12.54 -20.77
CA HIS A 6 -2.27 -12.95 -19.90
C HIS A 6 -1.13 -11.93 -19.87
N ALA A 7 -0.69 -11.45 -21.04
CA ALA A 7 0.32 -10.41 -21.15
C ALA A 7 -0.12 -9.12 -20.44
N SER A 8 -1.39 -8.72 -20.59
CA SER A 8 -1.94 -7.55 -19.88
C SER A 8 -1.99 -7.74 -18.37
N LEU A 9 -2.28 -8.94 -17.87
CA LEU A 9 -2.33 -9.23 -16.44
C LEU A 9 -0.95 -9.15 -15.80
N LEU A 10 0.09 -9.62 -16.49
CA LEU A 10 1.47 -9.53 -16.00
C LEU A 10 1.96 -8.08 -15.84
N GLN A 11 1.40 -7.16 -16.59
CA GLN A 11 1.74 -5.73 -16.51
C GLN A 11 0.99 -4.99 -15.39
N THR A 12 0.15 -5.68 -14.61
CA THR A 12 -0.57 -5.01 -13.52
C THR A 12 0.37 -4.67 -12.36
N PRO A 13 0.21 -3.50 -11.69
CA PRO A 13 1.06 -3.08 -10.59
C PRO A 13 1.15 -4.11 -9.45
N LEU A 14 0.07 -4.85 -9.22
CA LEU A 14 0.01 -5.90 -8.22
C LEU A 14 0.93 -7.06 -8.59
N VAL A 15 0.91 -7.55 -9.83
CA VAL A 15 1.81 -8.64 -10.25
C VAL A 15 3.26 -8.21 -10.19
N LEU A 16 3.58 -7.02 -10.74
CA LEU A 16 4.94 -6.47 -10.73
C LEU A 16 5.47 -6.33 -9.29
N ARG A 17 4.63 -5.93 -8.34
CA ARG A 17 5.03 -5.79 -6.93
C ARG A 17 5.25 -7.12 -6.22
N LEU A 18 4.48 -8.15 -6.58
CA LEU A 18 4.50 -9.43 -5.87
C LEU A 18 5.47 -10.45 -6.49
N GLN A 19 5.91 -10.25 -7.74
CA GLN A 19 6.74 -11.19 -8.48
C GLN A 19 8.04 -11.57 -7.75
N ASP A 20 8.68 -10.61 -7.07
CA ASP A 20 9.96 -10.82 -6.37
C ASP A 20 9.82 -10.93 -4.84
N GLN A 21 8.59 -11.04 -4.32
CA GLN A 21 8.35 -11.15 -2.88
C GLN A 21 8.36 -12.61 -2.44
N SER A 22 8.97 -12.88 -1.27
CA SER A 22 8.91 -14.21 -0.67
C SER A 22 7.48 -14.55 -0.27
N LEU A 23 7.11 -15.83 -0.36
CA LEU A 23 5.78 -16.34 0.01
C LEU A 23 5.36 -15.91 1.42
N MET A 24 6.31 -15.83 2.36
CA MET A 24 6.06 -15.39 3.73
C MET A 24 5.54 -13.95 3.80
N LYS A 25 6.03 -13.05 2.93
CA LYS A 25 5.53 -11.66 2.85
C LYS A 25 4.14 -11.57 2.21
N LEU A 26 3.75 -12.56 1.41
CA LEU A 26 2.42 -12.66 0.81
C LEU A 26 1.37 -13.22 1.77
N SER A 27 1.77 -13.92 2.83
CA SER A 27 0.86 -14.54 3.79
C SER A 27 -0.22 -13.61 4.37
N PRO A 28 0.05 -12.36 4.81
CA PRO A 28 -1.02 -11.48 5.28
C PRO A 28 -2.00 -11.10 4.17
N ILE A 29 -1.52 -10.95 2.93
CA ILE A 29 -2.36 -10.59 1.78
C ILE A 29 -3.32 -11.74 1.45
N LEU A 30 -2.78 -12.96 1.39
CA LEU A 30 -3.56 -14.17 1.15
C LEU A 30 -4.56 -14.43 2.28
N LEU A 31 -4.16 -14.20 3.53
CA LEU A 31 -5.05 -14.34 4.68
C LEU A 31 -6.24 -13.38 4.59
N VAL A 32 -5.99 -12.08 4.36
CA VAL A 32 -7.07 -11.09 4.22
C VAL A 32 -7.97 -11.44 3.04
N GLY A 33 -7.40 -11.80 1.89
CA GLY A 33 -8.18 -12.24 0.72
C GLY A 33 -9.05 -13.47 1.03
N THR A 34 -8.53 -14.44 1.77
CA THR A 34 -9.26 -15.64 2.18
C THR A 34 -10.40 -15.31 3.14
N VAL A 35 -10.17 -14.44 4.13
CA VAL A 35 -11.22 -13.99 5.05
C VAL A 35 -12.31 -13.24 4.29
N MET A 36 -11.95 -12.29 3.42
CA MET A 36 -12.91 -11.55 2.60
C MET A 36 -13.73 -12.48 1.70
N GLY A 37 -13.08 -13.41 1.00
CA GLY A 37 -13.75 -14.40 0.15
C GLY A 37 -14.71 -15.30 0.96
N THR A 38 -14.26 -15.76 2.13
CA THR A 38 -15.09 -16.59 3.02
C THR A 38 -16.33 -15.83 3.50
N LEU A 39 -16.18 -14.57 3.90
CA LEU A 39 -17.30 -13.71 4.30
C LEU A 39 -18.29 -13.50 3.16
N TYR A 40 -17.80 -13.24 1.94
CA TYR A 40 -18.65 -13.08 0.77
C TYR A 40 -19.45 -14.34 0.45
N VAL A 41 -18.77 -15.49 0.37
CA VAL A 41 -19.39 -16.79 0.11
C VAL A 41 -20.42 -17.10 1.20
N SER A 42 -20.06 -16.86 2.46
CA SER A 42 -20.95 -17.11 3.60
C SER A 42 -22.22 -16.27 3.56
N PHE A 43 -22.07 -14.99 3.24
CA PHE A 43 -23.19 -14.09 3.09
C PHE A 43 -24.10 -14.46 1.92
N VAL A 44 -23.52 -14.68 0.73
CA VAL A 44 -24.28 -14.88 -0.50
C VAL A 44 -24.96 -16.24 -0.56
N TRP A 45 -24.25 -17.31 -0.14
CA TRP A 45 -24.72 -18.68 -0.35
C TRP A 45 -25.42 -19.30 0.86
N PHE A 46 -25.16 -18.82 2.08
CA PHE A 46 -25.80 -19.36 3.28
C PHE A 46 -26.75 -18.34 3.92
N TYR A 47 -26.27 -17.12 4.20
CA TYR A 47 -27.07 -16.13 4.91
C TYR A 47 -28.26 -15.60 4.09
N LEU A 48 -28.05 -15.14 2.85
CA LEU A 48 -29.13 -14.60 2.02
C LEU A 48 -30.28 -15.59 1.83
N PRO A 49 -30.04 -16.87 1.45
CA PRO A 49 -31.10 -17.87 1.36
C PRO A 49 -31.78 -18.15 2.69
N ALA A 50 -31.02 -18.27 3.78
CA ALA A 50 -31.57 -18.53 5.11
C ALA A 50 -32.47 -17.38 5.62
N ALA A 51 -32.15 -16.14 5.24
CA ALA A 51 -32.96 -14.96 5.54
C ALA A 51 -34.13 -14.75 4.58
N GLY A 52 -34.27 -15.59 3.53
CA GLY A 52 -35.31 -15.44 2.51
C GLY A 52 -35.12 -14.23 1.58
N PHE A 53 -33.93 -13.64 1.54
CA PHE A 53 -33.64 -12.51 0.66
C PHE A 53 -33.25 -12.97 -0.74
N GLY A 54 -33.80 -12.32 -1.77
CA GLY A 54 -33.37 -12.52 -3.15
C GLY A 54 -31.94 -12.05 -3.38
N VAL A 55 -31.24 -12.68 -4.34
CA VAL A 55 -29.85 -12.34 -4.71
C VAL A 55 -29.70 -10.90 -5.21
N PHE A 56 -30.76 -10.32 -5.79
CA PHE A 56 -30.82 -8.93 -6.26
C PHE A 56 -31.64 -8.02 -5.33
N SER A 57 -31.91 -8.45 -4.11
CA SER A 57 -32.57 -7.59 -3.11
C SER A 57 -31.68 -6.41 -2.73
N VAL A 58 -32.30 -5.32 -2.26
CA VAL A 58 -31.59 -4.12 -1.77
C VAL A 58 -30.46 -4.46 -0.78
N PRO A 59 -30.68 -5.24 0.31
CA PRO A 59 -29.59 -5.59 1.24
C PRO A 59 -28.46 -6.37 0.57
N SER A 60 -28.77 -7.26 -0.38
CA SER A 60 -27.75 -7.99 -1.14
C SER A 60 -26.92 -7.06 -2.03
N VAL A 61 -27.57 -6.14 -2.74
CA VAL A 61 -26.88 -5.17 -3.61
C VAL A 61 -26.00 -4.24 -2.79
N VAL A 62 -26.50 -3.71 -1.67
CA VAL A 62 -25.72 -2.88 -0.75
C VAL A 62 -24.49 -3.63 -0.26
N PHE A 63 -24.66 -4.86 0.24
CA PHE A 63 -23.52 -5.67 0.70
C PHE A 63 -22.49 -5.91 -0.42
N LYS A 64 -22.93 -6.32 -1.61
CA LYS A 64 -22.04 -6.58 -2.75
C LYS A 64 -21.29 -5.31 -3.17
N ALA A 65 -21.97 -4.17 -3.22
CA ALA A 65 -21.36 -2.89 -3.56
C ALA A 65 -20.30 -2.48 -2.51
N THR A 66 -20.64 -2.56 -1.22
CA THR A 66 -19.68 -2.27 -0.14
C THR A 66 -18.50 -3.24 -0.15
N PHE A 67 -18.74 -4.52 -0.42
CA PHE A 67 -17.69 -5.54 -0.52
C PHE A 67 -16.74 -5.24 -1.68
N VAL A 68 -17.27 -4.89 -2.86
CA VAL A 68 -16.45 -4.51 -4.02
C VAL A 68 -15.62 -3.27 -3.71
N LEU A 69 -16.21 -2.24 -3.11
CA LEU A 69 -15.47 -1.05 -2.71
C LEU A 69 -14.37 -1.37 -1.71
N ALA A 70 -14.65 -2.20 -0.71
CA ALA A 70 -13.65 -2.65 0.26
C ALA A 70 -12.50 -3.42 -0.41
N ALA A 71 -12.81 -4.31 -1.36
CA ALA A 71 -11.81 -5.06 -2.12
C ALA A 71 -10.96 -4.13 -3.01
N CYS A 72 -11.57 -3.15 -3.67
CA CYS A 72 -10.86 -2.14 -4.46
C CYS A 72 -9.94 -1.28 -3.58
N SER A 73 -10.42 -0.82 -2.42
CA SER A 73 -9.61 -0.04 -1.48
C SER A 73 -8.45 -0.86 -0.92
N TYR A 74 -8.70 -2.13 -0.57
CA TYR A 74 -7.64 -3.03 -0.13
C TYR A 74 -6.59 -3.27 -1.23
N HIS A 75 -7.04 -3.53 -2.46
CA HIS A 75 -6.17 -3.66 -3.62
C HIS A 75 -5.32 -2.41 -3.82
N GLN A 76 -5.91 -1.21 -3.78
CA GLN A 76 -5.17 0.04 -3.89
C GLN A 76 -4.14 0.18 -2.78
N GLY A 77 -4.50 -0.12 -1.52
CA GLY A 77 -3.57 -0.07 -0.39
C GLY A 77 -2.38 -1.03 -0.53
N VAL A 78 -2.59 -2.23 -1.08
CA VAL A 78 -1.53 -3.22 -1.32
C VAL A 78 -0.67 -2.84 -2.54
N ALA A 79 -1.29 -2.35 -3.60
CA ALA A 79 -0.59 -2.05 -4.86
C ALA A 79 0.18 -0.73 -4.81
N THR A 80 -0.29 0.26 -4.05
CA THR A 80 0.31 1.61 -3.98
C THR A 80 1.67 1.59 -3.31
N ASP A 81 2.70 2.00 -4.02
CA ASP A 81 4.05 2.15 -3.49
C ASP A 81 4.00 3.10 -2.27
N PRO A 82 4.53 2.73 -1.10
CA PRO A 82 4.61 3.64 0.05
C PRO A 82 5.42 4.91 -0.22
N GLY A 83 6.14 4.98 -1.34
CA GLY A 83 7.04 6.06 -1.69
C GLY A 83 8.43 5.84 -1.09
N ALA A 84 9.41 6.52 -1.68
CA ALA A 84 10.79 6.54 -1.21
C ALA A 84 11.19 7.95 -0.77
N ILE A 85 12.24 8.06 0.05
CA ILE A 85 12.81 9.35 0.38
C ILE A 85 13.45 9.94 -0.90
N PRO A 86 13.10 11.18 -1.32
CA PRO A 86 13.65 11.78 -2.53
C PRO A 86 15.18 11.86 -2.48
N ASP A 87 15.86 11.68 -3.61
CA ASP A 87 17.33 11.60 -3.65
C ASP A 87 18.02 12.87 -3.16
N ALA A 88 17.38 14.03 -3.29
CA ALA A 88 17.92 15.29 -2.81
C ALA A 88 18.04 15.37 -1.27
N TRP A 89 17.44 14.44 -0.53
CA TRP A 89 17.59 14.31 0.93
C TRP A 89 18.81 13.49 1.34
N SER A 90 19.65 13.07 0.38
CA SER A 90 20.94 12.45 0.68
C SER A 90 21.88 13.42 1.40
N ALA A 91 22.87 12.87 2.08
CA ALA A 91 23.89 13.62 2.79
C ALA A 91 25.20 12.84 2.73
N GLU A 92 26.32 13.54 2.60
CA GLU A 92 27.61 12.86 2.68
C GLU A 92 27.89 12.38 4.13
N PRO A 93 28.65 11.28 4.31
CA PRO A 93 29.02 10.81 5.63
C PRO A 93 29.77 11.88 6.45
N GLY A 94 29.10 12.45 7.45
CA GLY A 94 29.67 13.50 8.32
C GLY A 94 29.01 14.87 8.16
N GLU A 95 28.11 15.04 7.19
CA GLU A 95 27.37 16.29 7.04
C GLU A 95 26.17 16.37 8.00
N GLU A 96 26.02 17.53 8.65
CA GLU A 96 24.90 17.80 9.55
C GLU A 96 23.61 18.21 8.81
N ARG A 97 23.66 18.36 7.47
CA ARG A 97 22.57 18.93 6.67
C ARG A 97 22.38 18.16 5.34
N PRO A 98 21.14 18.05 4.83
CA PRO A 98 20.88 17.45 3.51
C PRO A 98 21.52 18.26 2.38
N ALA A 99 21.86 17.59 1.28
CA ALA A 99 22.39 18.22 0.06
C ALA A 99 21.46 19.31 -0.51
N LEU A 100 20.13 19.15 -0.37
CA LEU A 100 19.13 20.13 -0.83
C LEU A 100 19.24 21.50 -0.14
N VAL A 101 19.74 21.54 1.10
CA VAL A 101 19.98 22.79 1.85
C VAL A 101 21.18 23.55 1.29
N LEU A 102 22.11 22.83 0.66
CA LEU A 102 23.35 23.38 0.11
C LEU A 102 23.17 23.95 -1.32
N ALA A 103 22.18 23.47 -2.08
CA ALA A 103 22.14 23.70 -3.52
C ALA A 103 21.16 24.79 -4.01
N ASP A 104 19.92 24.91 -3.49
CA ASP A 104 18.94 25.83 -4.11
C ASP A 104 17.81 26.36 -3.18
N HIS A 105 17.71 25.87 -1.93
CA HIS A 105 16.70 26.33 -0.98
C HIS A 105 17.29 26.46 0.43
N PRO A 106 18.00 27.57 0.75
CA PRO A 106 18.61 27.76 2.07
C PRO A 106 17.56 27.82 3.20
N ASP A 107 16.30 28.11 2.85
CA ASP A 107 15.17 28.13 3.79
C ASP A 107 14.59 26.74 4.05
N PHE A 108 14.99 25.73 3.27
CA PHE A 108 14.56 24.36 3.48
C PHE A 108 15.37 23.74 4.62
N LEU A 109 14.82 23.78 5.83
CA LEU A 109 15.34 23.05 6.98
C LEU A 109 14.33 21.95 7.32
N PRO A 110 14.77 20.69 7.51
CA PRO A 110 13.90 19.68 8.12
C PRO A 110 13.34 20.26 9.42
N LEU A 111 12.04 20.14 9.68
CA LEU A 111 11.46 20.67 10.92
C LEU A 111 11.50 19.61 12.01
N GLU A 112 11.33 18.33 11.67
CA GLU A 112 11.32 17.24 12.62
C GLU A 112 12.73 16.82 13.03
N ARG A 113 12.99 17.01 14.32
CA ARG A 113 14.15 16.44 15.01
C ARG A 113 13.79 15.09 15.62
N LYS A 114 14.81 14.32 16.00
CA LYS A 114 14.60 13.19 16.92
C LYS A 114 14.01 13.70 18.23
N GLY A 115 13.41 12.80 19.03
CA GLY A 115 12.81 13.15 20.31
C GLY A 115 13.77 13.76 21.33
N ASP A 116 15.08 13.62 21.12
CA ASP A 116 16.13 14.28 21.90
C ASP A 116 16.36 15.76 21.49
N GLY A 117 15.83 16.21 20.35
CA GLY A 117 16.01 17.56 19.82
C GLY A 117 17.43 17.87 19.32
N VAL A 118 18.37 16.94 19.48
CA VAL A 118 19.79 17.20 19.17
C VAL A 118 20.08 16.92 17.70
N CYS A 119 19.54 15.81 17.18
CA CYS A 119 19.87 15.33 15.84
C CYS A 119 18.64 15.28 14.91
N TRP A 120 18.89 15.49 13.62
CA TRP A 120 17.88 15.27 12.58
C TRP A 120 17.51 13.79 12.45
N ARG A 121 16.30 13.52 11.95
CA ARG A 121 15.86 12.17 11.66
C ARG A 121 16.61 11.65 10.43
N TYR A 122 17.49 10.67 10.61
CA TYR A 122 18.27 10.09 9.52
C TYR A 122 17.95 8.60 9.33
N CYS A 123 17.80 8.18 8.08
CA CYS A 123 17.62 6.78 7.69
C CYS A 123 18.96 6.20 7.24
N ARG A 124 19.66 5.50 8.14
CA ARG A 124 20.96 4.88 7.81
C ARG A 124 20.89 3.85 6.67
N LYS A 125 19.73 3.22 6.45
CA LYS A 125 19.55 2.21 5.39
C LYS A 125 19.49 2.81 4.00
N GLU A 126 18.94 4.00 3.88
CA GLU A 126 18.81 4.72 2.60
C GLU A 126 19.84 5.84 2.46
N GLU A 127 20.66 6.05 3.50
CA GLU A 127 21.63 7.13 3.62
C GLU A 127 21.06 8.54 3.40
N LYS A 128 19.78 8.72 3.78
CA LYS A 128 19.02 9.97 3.57
C LYS A 128 18.42 10.50 4.87
N PHE A 129 18.25 11.82 4.95
CA PHE A 129 17.43 12.45 5.98
C PHE A 129 15.95 12.13 5.74
N LYS A 130 15.19 11.89 6.82
CA LYS A 130 13.76 11.57 6.72
C LYS A 130 12.96 12.87 6.61
N PRO A 131 12.01 12.96 5.67
CA PRO A 131 11.10 14.09 5.60
C PRO A 131 10.15 14.13 6.80
N ASP A 132 9.66 15.34 7.03
CA ASP A 132 8.56 15.59 7.95
C ASP A 132 7.29 14.93 7.41
N ARG A 133 6.41 14.47 8.31
CA ARG A 133 5.21 13.68 7.96
C ARG A 133 3.96 14.52 7.86
#